data_AF-A0A7X9C316-F1
#
_entry.id   AF-A0A7X9C316-F1
#
_cell.length_a   1.000
_cell.length_b   1.000
_cell.length_c   1.000
_cell.angle_alpha   90.00
_cell.angle_beta   90.00
_cell.angle_gamma   90.00
#
_symmetry.space_group_name_H-M   'P 1'
#
loop_
_entity.id
_entity.type
_entity.pdbx_description
1 polymer ?
#
loop_
_entity_poly.entity_id
_entity_poly.type
_entity_poly.pdbx_seq_one_letter_code
_entity_poly.pdbx_strand_id
1 'polypeptide(L)' 'MTAKIKKQILQVRDTALINMLDFQGVKQVAIDLGLLELVAYIDEHPEEYGDFILYGKE' A
#
# COMPACT_ATOMS: atom_id res chain seq x y z
N MET A 1 -8.43 -7.44 1.88
CA MET A 1 -7.61 -6.50 2.69
C MET A 1 -8.04 -6.42 4.17
N THR A 2 -7.10 -6.27 5.13
CA THR A 2 -7.44 -6.04 6.57
C THR A 2 -7.46 -4.54 6.93
N ALA A 3 -8.16 -4.18 8.02
CA ALA A 3 -8.21 -2.78 8.49
C ALA A 3 -6.83 -2.18 8.81
N LYS A 4 -5.88 -3.02 9.23
CA LYS A 4 -4.50 -2.61 9.52
C LYS A 4 -3.75 -2.24 8.23
N ILE A 5 -3.81 -3.10 7.22
CA ILE A 5 -3.22 -2.85 5.89
C ILE A 5 -3.81 -1.57 5.28
N LYS A 6 -5.14 -1.39 5.37
CA LYS A 6 -5.80 -0.15 4.90
C LYS A 6 -5.21 1.10 5.55
N LYS A 7 -5.02 1.08 6.87
CA LYS A 7 -4.40 2.21 7.59
C LYS A 7 -2.96 2.47 7.13
N GLN A 8 -2.19 1.42 6.87
CA GLN A 8 -0.81 1.54 6.36
C GLN A 8 -0.78 2.13 4.95
N ILE A 9 -1.68 1.72 4.06
CA ILE A 9 -1.83 2.28 2.71
C ILE A 9 -2.15 3.78 2.79
N LEU A 10 -3.09 4.16 3.66
CA LEU A 10 -3.44 5.57 3.86
C LEU A 10 -2.26 6.37 4.43
N GLN A 11 -1.49 5.79 5.35
CA GLN A 11 -0.28 6.42 5.89
C GLN A 11 0.77 6.68 4.80
N VAL A 12 1.00 5.73 3.89
CA VAL A 12 1.89 5.94 2.73
C VAL A 12 1.31 7.02 1.82
N ARG A 13 0.00 6.99 1.55
CA ARG A 13 -0.68 8.00 0.73
C ARG A 13 -0.56 9.42 1.30
N ASP A 14 -0.68 9.57 2.63
CA ASP A 14 -0.57 10.85 3.32
C ASP A 14 0.84 11.46 3.22
N THR A 15 1.87 10.67 2.90
CA THR A 15 3.20 11.21 2.60
C THR A 15 3.24 12.01 1.30
N ALA A 16 2.34 11.72 0.36
CA ALA A 16 2.30 12.30 -0.98
C ALA A 16 3.63 12.22 -1.77
N LEU A 17 4.54 11.32 -1.38
CA LEU A 17 5.88 11.20 -1.98
C LEU A 17 5.87 10.41 -3.30
N ILE A 18 4.92 9.50 -3.47
CA ILE A 18 4.89 8.54 -4.56
C ILE A 18 3.48 8.40 -5.14
N ASN A 19 3.39 7.89 -6.36
CA ASN A 19 2.13 7.45 -6.94
C ASN A 19 1.74 6.11 -6.30
N MET A 20 0.51 5.99 -5.77
CA MET A 20 0.05 4.77 -5.13
C MET A 20 -0.07 3.56 -6.08
N LEU A 21 -0.03 3.77 -7.40
CA LEU A 21 0.05 2.70 -8.41
C LEU A 21 1.49 2.27 -8.72
N ASP A 22 2.48 2.98 -8.22
CA ASP A 22 3.88 2.53 -8.28
C ASP A 22 4.15 1.58 -7.12
N PHE A 23 3.84 0.29 -7.33
CA PHE A 23 4.00 -0.78 -6.35
C PHE A 23 5.40 -0.82 -5.74
N GLN A 24 6.44 -0.62 -6.56
CA GLN A 24 7.82 -0.66 -6.08
C GLN A 24 8.14 0.57 -5.23
N GLY A 25 7.70 1.75 -5.65
CA GLY A 25 7.83 2.99 -4.88
C GLY A 25 7.08 2.92 -3.54
N VAL A 26 5.84 2.42 -3.55
CA VAL A 26 5.03 2.20 -2.34
C VAL A 26 5.75 1.25 -1.39
N LYS A 27 6.31 0.14 -1.89
CA LYS A 27 7.07 -0.79 -1.06
C LYS A 27 8.29 -0.14 -0.43
N GLN A 28 9.04 0.70 -1.15
CA GLN A 28 10.19 1.42 -0.57
C GLN A 28 9.76 2.39 0.53
N VAL A 29 8.76 3.23 0.28
CA VAL A 29 8.23 4.15 1.30
C VAL A 29 7.65 3.38 2.49
N ALA A 30 7.00 2.24 2.26
CA ALA A 30 6.51 1.38 3.33
C ALA A 30 7.67 0.81 4.17
N ILE A 31 8.78 0.41 3.56
CA ILE A 31 9.99 -0.02 4.28
C ILE A 31 10.55 1.13 5.13
N ASP A 32 10.68 2.33 4.57
CA ASP A 32 11.17 3.52 5.28
C ASP A 32 10.29 3.90 6.48
N LEU A 33 8.97 3.66 6.38
CA LEU A 33 8.00 3.88 7.46
C LEU A 33 7.88 2.69 8.43
N GLY A 34 8.62 1.60 8.23
CA GLY A 34 8.57 0.39 9.06
C GLY A 34 7.30 -0.47 8.87
N LEU A 35 6.59 -0.29 7.76
CA LEU A 35 5.33 -0.95 7.42
C LEU A 35 5.57 -2.27 6.67
N LEU A 36 6.33 -3.19 7.25
CA LEU A 36 6.73 -4.45 6.60
C LEU A 36 5.54 -5.36 6.23
N GLU A 37 4.45 -5.30 6.99
CA GLU A 37 3.21 -6.02 6.66
C GLU A 37 2.57 -5.53 5.37
N LEU A 38 2.64 -4.23 5.08
CA LEU A 38 2.14 -3.67 3.82
C LEU A 38 2.99 -4.17 2.63
N VAL A 39 4.30 -4.24 2.82
CA VAL A 39 5.22 -4.75 1.80
C VAL A 39 4.88 -6.21 1.45
N ALA A 40 4.76 -7.06 2.47
CA ALA A 40 4.36 -8.46 2.28
C ALA A 40 2.98 -8.57 1.61
N TYR A 41 2.00 -7.78 2.05
CA TYR A 41 0.66 -7.78 1.45
C TYR A 41 0.68 -7.39 -0.04
N ILE A 42 1.49 -6.41 -0.43
CA ILE A 42 1.61 -6.00 -1.83
C ILE A 42 2.25 -7.11 -2.68
N ASP A 43 3.20 -7.86 -2.13
CA ASP A 43 3.83 -8.99 -2.83
C ASP A 43 2.89 -10.21 -2.94
N GLU A 44 2.08 -10.48 -1.91
CA GLU A 44 1.14 -11.60 -1.89
C GLU A 44 -0.15 -11.31 -2.68
N HIS A 45 -0.62 -10.06 -2.67
CA HIS A 45 -1.92 -9.64 -3.21
C HIS A 45 -1.84 -8.33 -4.03
N PRO A 46 -1.03 -8.28 -5.11
CA PRO A 46 -0.89 -7.06 -5.91
C PRO A 46 -2.20 -6.63 -6.60
N GLU A 47 -3.04 -7.59 -7.02
CA GLU A 47 -4.33 -7.30 -7.66
C GLU A 47 -5.32 -6.67 -6.67
N GLU A 48 -5.44 -7.20 -5.44
CA GLU A 48 -6.31 -6.62 -4.41
C GLU A 48 -5.88 -5.20 -4.04
N TYR A 49 -4.56 -4.97 -3.92
CA TYR A 49 -4.04 -3.63 -3.66
C TYR A 49 -4.37 -2.68 -4.82
N GLY A 50 -4.15 -3.10 -6.06
CA GLY A 50 -4.45 -2.29 -7.24
C GLY A 50 -5.94 -1.94 -7.34
N ASP A 51 -6.81 -2.92 -7.12
CA ASP A 51 -8.25 -2.74 -7.11
C ASP A 51 -8.71 -1.80 -6.01
N PHE A 52 -8.10 -1.87 -4.83
CA PHE A 52 -8.38 -0.93 -3.74
C PHE A 52 -7.99 0.51 -4.11
N ILE A 53 -6.82 0.71 -4.73
CA ILE A 53 -6.38 2.04 -5.16
C ILE A 53 -7.25 2.60 -6.29
N LEU A 54 -7.66 1.76 -7.25
CA LEU A 54 -8.42 2.19 -8.44
C LEU A 54 -9.92 2.35 -8.18
N TYR A 55 -10.52 1.39 -7.48
CA TYR A 55 -11.98 1.30 -7.33
C TYR A 55 -12.46 1.61 -5.92
N GLY A 56 -11.55 1.69 -4.94
CA GLY A 56 -11.92 1.84 -3.52
C GLY A 56 -12.77 0.68 -3.00
N LYS A 57 -12.77 -0.47 -3.70
CA LYS A 57 -13.53 -1.65 -3.30
C LYS A 57 -12.87 -2.29 -2.08
N GLU A 58 -13.70 -2.57 -1.08
CA GLU A 58 -13.31 -3.08 0.24
C GLU A 58 -13.11 -4.60 0.24
#